data_AF-A0A7V9NIF3-F1
#
_entry.id   AF-A0A7V9NIF3-F1
#
_cell.length_a   1.000
_cell.length_b   1.000
_cell.length_c   1.000
_cell.angle_alpha   90.00
_cell.angle_beta   90.00
_cell.angle_gamma   90.00
#
_symmetry.space_group_name_H-M   'P 1'
#
loop_
_entity.id
_entity.type
_entity.pdbx_description
1 polymer ?
#
loop_
_entity_poly.entity_id
_entity_poly.type
_entity_poly.pdbx_seq_one_letter_code
_entity_poly.pdbx_strand_id
1 'polypeptide(L)' 'MGHYGLRRLLTRDSRVELLDACAGGAEALEVLRAAAQGGTPVQLMFLDVQVPELDGFGVLAALVRDSPPVPMPEVAMNSP' A
#
# COMPACT_ATOMS: atom_id res chain seq x y z
N MET A 1 2.83 -6.01 16.54
CA MET A 1 3.45 -4.80 17.14
C MET A 1 3.99 -3.80 16.10
N GLY A 2 4.19 -4.16 14.82
CA GLY A 2 4.82 -3.28 13.81
C GLY A 2 3.97 -2.13 13.26
N HIS A 3 2.67 -2.33 12.99
CA HIS A 3 1.88 -1.35 12.21
C HIS A 3 1.59 -0.04 12.97
N TYR A 4 1.59 -0.06 14.30
CA TYR A 4 1.31 1.12 15.13
C TYR A 4 2.44 2.16 15.15
N GLY A 5 3.69 1.74 14.91
CA GLY A 5 4.85 2.63 14.90
C GLY A 5 4.87 3.52 13.67
N LEU A 6 4.75 2.89 12.49
CA LEU A 6 4.78 3.60 11.21
C LEU A 6 3.61 4.58 11.08
N ARG A 7 2.38 4.16 11.40
CA ARG A 7 1.22 5.06 11.37
C ARG A 7 1.47 6.30 12.23
N ARG A 8 1.99 6.13 13.45
CA ARG A 8 2.26 7.23 14.37
C ARG A 8 3.36 8.18 13.87
N LEU A 9 4.33 7.69 13.11
CA LEU A 9 5.36 8.50 12.48
C LEU A 9 4.80 9.30 11.30
N LEU A 10 4.05 8.64 10.41
CA LEU A 10 3.49 9.28 9.22
C LEU A 10 2.44 10.34 9.57
N THR A 11 1.59 10.13 10.58
CA THR A 11 0.61 11.15 11.01
C THR A 11 1.27 12.41 11.60
N ARG A 12 2.57 12.39 11.91
CA ARG A 12 3.31 13.56 12.41
C ARG A 12 4.01 14.35 11.31
N ASP A 13 4.13 13.80 10.11
CA ASP A 13 4.74 14.48 8.99
C ASP A 13 3.65 15.12 8.12
N SER A 14 3.59 16.45 8.09
CA SER A 14 2.59 17.19 7.33
C SER A 14 2.77 17.09 5.81
N ARG A 15 3.82 16.43 5.32
CA ARG A 15 4.09 16.24 3.88
C ARG A 15 3.45 14.99 3.32
N VAL A 16 2.93 14.11 4.17
CA VAL A 16 2.28 12.86 3.77
C VAL A 16 0.86 12.79 4.32
N GLU A 17 -0.07 12.46 3.44
CA GLU A 17 -1.44 12.13 3.80
C GLU A 17 -1.57 10.61 3.88
N LEU A 18 -2.03 10.11 5.03
CA LEU A 18 -2.30 8.69 5.20
C LEU A 18 -3.68 8.38 4.59
N LEU A 19 -3.68 7.73 3.43
CA LEU A 19 -4.91 7.31 2.76
C LEU A 19 -5.59 6.15 3.47
N ASP A 20 -4.85 5.06 3.74
CA ASP A 20 -5.39 3.89 4.43
C ASP A 20 -4.29 3.07 5.14
N ALA A 21 -4.70 2.12 5.99
CA ALA A 21 -3.84 1.16 6.67
C ALA A 21 -4.47 -0.25 6.59
N CYS A 22 -4.03 -1.02 5.59
CA CYS A 22 -4.64 -2.31 5.28
C CYS A 22 -4.05 -3.45 6.12
N ALA A 23 -4.88 -4.44 6.45
CA ALA A 23 -4.47 -5.65 7.17
C ALA A 23 -3.98 -6.77 6.23
N GLY A 24 -4.23 -6.65 4.92
CA GLY A 24 -3.84 -7.65 3.93
C GLY A 24 -3.78 -7.11 2.50
N GLY A 25 -3.24 -7.93 1.59
CA GLY A 25 -2.97 -7.51 0.22
C GLY A 25 -4.21 -7.26 -0.65
N ALA A 26 -5.32 -7.95 -0.41
CA ALA A 26 -6.57 -7.74 -1.15
C ALA A 26 -7.16 -6.34 -0.89
N GLU A 27 -7.23 -5.94 0.38
CA GLU A 27 -7.67 -4.61 0.81
C GLU A 27 -6.76 -3.52 0.22
N ALA A 28 -5.44 -3.75 0.22
CA ALA A 28 -4.50 -2.82 -0.40
C ALA A 28 -4.76 -2.61 -1.90
N LEU A 29 -5.09 -3.68 -2.64
CA LEU A 29 -5.46 -3.56 -4.06
C LEU A 29 -6.75 -2.76 -4.27
N GLU A 30 -7.74 -2.93 -3.42
CA GLU A 30 -8.99 -2.15 -3.49
C GLU A 30 -8.74 -0.66 -3.28
N VAL A 31 -7.95 -0.30 -2.26
CA VAL A 31 -7.56 1.09 -1.99
C VAL A 31 -6.80 1.69 -3.17
N LEU A 32 -5.82 0.96 -3.74
CA LEU A 32 -5.02 1.42 -4.87
C LEU A 32 -5.89 1.70 -6.11
N ARG A 33 -6.83 0.79 -6.40
CA ARG A 33 -7.78 0.95 -7.52
C ARG A 33 -8.72 2.13 -7.30
N ALA A 34 -9.29 2.26 -6.09
CA ALA A 34 -10.20 3.35 -5.77
C ALA A 34 -9.51 4.72 -5.86
N ALA A 35 -8.29 4.83 -5.32
CA ALA A 35 -7.47 6.04 -5.37
C ALA A 35 -7.13 6.44 -6.81
N ALA A 36 -6.74 5.47 -7.65
CA ALA A 36 -6.47 5.70 -9.07
C ALA A 36 -7.72 6.16 -9.84
N GLN A 37 -8.88 5.53 -9.61
CA GLN A 37 -10.15 5.92 -10.23
C GLN A 37 -10.63 7.30 -9.76
N GLY A 38 -10.37 7.64 -8.49
CA GLY A 38 -10.67 8.94 -7.90
C GLY A 38 -9.72 10.07 -8.33
N GLY A 39 -8.76 9.82 -9.21
CA GLY A 39 -7.79 10.82 -9.68
C GLY A 39 -6.72 11.22 -8.66
N THR A 40 -6.60 10.45 -7.57
CA THR A 40 -5.63 10.67 -6.49
C THR A 40 -4.81 9.39 -6.27
N PRO A 41 -4.06 8.91 -7.28
CA PRO A 41 -3.32 7.67 -7.18
C PRO A 41 -2.35 7.69 -6.01
N VAL A 42 -2.22 6.55 -5.33
CA VAL A 42 -1.27 6.40 -4.23
C VAL A 42 0.15 6.59 -4.77
N GLN A 43 0.92 7.43 -4.09
CA GLN A 43 2.30 7.74 -4.50
C GLN A 43 3.33 6.88 -3.77
N LEU A 44 3.04 6.48 -2.53
CA LEU A 44 3.93 5.70 -1.68
C LEU A 44 3.14 4.62 -0.94
N MET A 45 3.64 3.39 -0.97
CA MET A 45 3.10 2.26 -0.23
C MET A 45 4.19 1.65 0.65
N PHE A 46 3.90 1.52 1.94
CA PHE A 46 4.69 0.69 2.85
C PHE A 46 4.12 -0.71 2.86
N LEU A 47 4.93 -1.68 2.45
CA LEU A 47 4.51 -3.06 2.28
C LEU A 47 5.41 -3.97 3.12
N ASP A 48 4.83 -4.65 4.09
CA ASP A 48 5.54 -5.71 4.80
C ASP A 48 5.74 -6.91 3.86
N VAL A 49 6.94 -7.49 3.86
CA VAL A 49 7.23 -8.69 3.06
C VAL A 49 6.52 -9.91 3.66
N GLN A 50 6.41 -9.95 4.99
CA GLN A 50 5.73 -11.02 5.73
C GLN A 50 4.29 -10.63 6.08
N VAL A 51 3.40 -10.67 5.09
CA VAL A 51 1.95 -10.57 5.30
C VAL A 51 1.36 -11.99 5.31
N PRO A 52 0.43 -12.33 6.21
CA PRO A 52 -0.37 -13.55 6.09
C PRO A 52 -1.18 -13.54 4.78
N GLU A 53 -1.48 -14.72 4.22
CA GLU A 53 -2.41 -14.93 3.08
C GLU A 53 -1.89 -14.50 1.69
N LEU A 54 -1.33 -13.30 1.54
CA LEU A 54 -0.73 -12.84 0.28
C LEU A 54 0.57 -12.09 0.57
N ASP A 55 1.70 -12.69 0.20
CA ASP A 55 3.00 -12.05 0.38
C ASP A 55 3.08 -10.70 -0.35
N GLY A 56 3.97 -9.81 0.11
CA GLY A 56 4.10 -8.47 -0.48
C GLY A 56 4.42 -8.50 -1.99
N PHE A 57 5.15 -9.50 -2.47
CA PHE A 57 5.41 -9.66 -3.90
C PHE A 57 4.17 -10.08 -4.68
N GLY A 58 3.25 -10.82 -4.07
CA GLY A 58 1.95 -11.20 -4.60
C GLY A 58 1.07 -9.98 -4.88
N VAL A 59 1.10 -8.97 -4.00
CA VAL A 59 0.43 -7.67 -4.21
C VAL A 59 1.03 -6.97 -5.43
N LEU A 60 2.36 -6.89 -5.52
CA LEU A 60 3.03 -6.26 -6.67
C LEU A 60 2.71 -6.97 -7.99
N ALA A 61 2.73 -8.31 -7.98
CA ALA A 61 2.41 -9.11 -9.15
C ALA A 61 0.94 -8.95 -9.57
N ALA A 62 0.01 -8.77 -8.62
CA ALA A 62 -1.39 -8.49 -8.91
C ALA A 62 -1.56 -7.10 -9.56
N LEU A 63 -0.87 -6.07 -9.05
CA LEU A 63 -0.90 -4.71 -9.62
C LEU A 63 -0.38 -4.67 -11.06
N VAL A 64 0.72 -5.36 -11.35
CA VAL A 64 1.28 -5.43 -12.70
C VAL A 64 0.30 -6.09 -13.69
N ARG A 65 -0.53 -7.01 -13.22
CA ARG A 65 -1.54 -7.70 -14.03
C ARG A 65 -2.89 -6.98 -14.07
N ASP A 66 -3.05 -5.88 -13.34
CA ASP A 66 -4.34 -5.21 -13.20
C ASP A 66 -4.79 -4.58 -14.52
N SER A 67 -6.10 -4.65 -14.79
CA SER A 67 -6.70 -4.09 -16.00
C SER A 67 -8.03 -3.41 -15.65
N PRO A 68 -8.15 -2.08 -15.81
CA PRO A 68 -7.14 -1.15 -16.33
C PRO A 68 -5.90 -1.05 -15.42
N PRO A 69 -4.73 -0.68 -15.98
CA PRO A 69 -3.51 -0.57 -15.20
C PRO A 69 -3.66 0.50 -14.12
N VAL A 70 -3.31 0.14 -12.89
CA VAL A 70 -3.21 1.07 -11.76
C VAL A 70 -1.80 1.68 -11.75
N PRO A 71 -1.65 3.01 -11.57
CA PRO A 71 -0.33 3.63 -11.41
C PRO A 71 0.44 2.97 -10.26
N MET A 72 1.67 2.53 -10.54
CA MET A 72 2.51 1.89 -9.54
C MET A 72 3.03 2.94 -8.53
N PRO A 73 2.75 2.81 -7.22
CA PRO A 73 3.35 3.65 -6.21
C PRO A 73 4.85 3.34 -6.06
N GLU A 74 5.60 4.26 -5.45
CA GLU A 74 6.88 3.89 -4.84
C GLU A 74 6.63 2.91 -3.70
N VAL A 75 7.42 1.85 -3.62
CA VAL A 75 7.21 0.76 -2.66
C VAL A 75 8.39 0.71 -1.69
N ALA A 76 8.11 1.01 -0.43
CA ALA A 76 9.03 0.79 0.67
C ALA A 76 8.72 -0.57 1.30
N MET A 77 9.58 -1.56 1.05
CA MET A 77 9.42 -2.88 1.63
C MET A 77 10.02 -2.95 3.02
N ASN A 78 9.25 -3.47 3.97
CA ASN A 78 9.73 -3.77 5.32
C ASN A 78 9.90 -5.28 5.47
N SER A 79 11.12 -5.71 5.82
CA SER A 79 11.42 -7.07 6.27
C SER A 79 11.84 -6.97 7.73
N PRO A 80 11.26 -7.77 8.64
CA PRO A 80 11.72 -7.83 10.02
C PRO A 80 13.16 -8.32 10.13
#